data_AF-A0A521H1F1-F1
#
_entry.id   AF-A0A521H1F1-F1
#
_cell.length_a   1.000
_cell.length_b   1.000
_cell.length_c   1.000
_cell.angle_alpha   90.00
_cell.angle_beta   90.00
_cell.angle_gamma   90.00
#
_symmetry.space_group_name_H-M   'P 1'
#
loop_
_entity.id
_entity.type
_entity.pdbx_description
1 polymer ?
#
loop_
_entity_poly.entity_id
_entity_poly.type
_entity_poly.pdbx_seq_one_letter_code
_entity_poly.pdbx_strand_id
1 'polypeptide(L)'
;MSSSPRESILQGAARLRRRSARMHWFRYGLRALFYGLFGAAILAWMAPEVPLWALAAGTLSFGAAVGAWCAWRRKPALLEAAKAGDDRVGDKDRLSSAVQLLGEDSPMVRALLADAAAGSHRVDPSEVYPMHVPREGWLLPLPLLACALALVLPGMLRADPRPNPELAAMAADQAAVLREFVARERQKEQTPRRKELLDQLERLAQELSREGLMKKDALSEIAKAMADLQRKRDEEQRKLEMEQLIKSFQQNDRTRELAQEVNSGNYQDAANKVSELIEELKKEIQRKKAEGADPKLLEELEQKLRELEELKAKLLNLLNVNYDIGVMGEVLDFLGQVEGDLAALPDEEVVDLRYLKLNPG
;
A
#
# COMPACT_ATOMS: atom_id res chain seq x y z
N MET A 1 -11.68 -59.94 -37.98
CA MET A 1 -11.44 -60.25 -36.56
C MET A 1 -12.64 -59.77 -35.77
N SER A 2 -13.53 -60.68 -35.35
CA SER A 2 -14.63 -60.33 -34.45
C SER A 2 -14.06 -60.11 -33.04
N SER A 3 -14.25 -58.92 -32.48
CA SER A 3 -13.97 -58.66 -31.07
C SER A 3 -14.75 -59.64 -30.19
N SER A 4 -14.18 -60.08 -29.06
CA SER A 4 -14.91 -61.00 -28.18
C SER A 4 -16.19 -60.32 -27.64
N PRO A 5 -17.29 -61.05 -27.39
CA PRO A 5 -18.52 -60.48 -26.82
C PRO A 5 -18.29 -59.69 -25.52
N ARG A 6 -17.28 -60.10 -24.72
CA ARG A 6 -16.88 -59.39 -23.50
C ARG A 6 -16.32 -58.00 -23.80
N GLU A 7 -15.50 -57.88 -24.84
CA GLU A 7 -14.92 -56.59 -25.24
C GLU A 7 -15.98 -55.63 -25.77
N SER A 8 -16.95 -56.10 -26.57
CA SER A 8 -18.00 -55.23 -27.09
C SER A 8 -18.91 -54.68 -25.99
N ILE A 9 -19.27 -55.50 -24.99
CA ILE A 9 -20.05 -55.06 -23.82
C ILE A 9 -19.26 -54.02 -23.01
N LEU A 10 -17.99 -54.30 -22.70
CA LEU A 10 -17.12 -53.36 -21.97
C LEU A 10 -16.95 -52.05 -22.73
N GLN A 11 -16.78 -52.11 -24.05
CA GLN A 11 -16.71 -50.92 -24.91
C GLN A 11 -18.03 -50.15 -24.94
N GLY A 12 -19.18 -50.84 -25.00
CA GLY A 12 -20.51 -50.24 -24.92
C GLY A 12 -20.73 -49.49 -23.60
N ALA A 13 -20.55 -50.17 -22.47
CA ALA A 13 -20.66 -49.58 -21.14
C ALA A 13 -19.64 -48.45 -20.92
N ALA A 14 -18.40 -48.60 -21.42
CA ALA A 14 -17.39 -47.55 -21.35
C ALA A 14 -17.76 -46.31 -22.19
N ARG A 15 -18.38 -46.48 -23.37
CA ARG A 15 -18.88 -45.36 -24.19
C ARG A 15 -19.96 -44.57 -23.45
N LEU A 16 -20.93 -45.27 -22.84
CA LEU A 16 -21.96 -44.66 -21.99
C LEU A 16 -21.35 -43.92 -20.80
N ARG A 17 -20.43 -44.56 -20.08
CA ARG A 17 -19.72 -43.95 -18.94
C ARG A 17 -18.94 -42.70 -19.34
N ARG A 18 -18.19 -42.74 -20.45
CA ARG A 18 -17.44 -41.57 -20.95
C ARG A 18 -18.37 -40.42 -21.34
N ARG A 19 -19.52 -40.70 -21.94
CA ARG A 19 -20.50 -39.66 -22.28
C ARG A 19 -21.15 -39.07 -21.04
N SER A 20 -21.58 -39.90 -20.10
CA SER A 20 -22.12 -39.46 -18.82
C SER A 20 -21.11 -38.59 -18.06
N ALA A 21 -19.84 -39.01 -17.99
CA ALA A 21 -18.77 -38.22 -17.40
C ALA A 21 -18.62 -36.85 -18.08
N ARG A 22 -18.57 -36.81 -19.43
CA ARG A 22 -18.51 -35.54 -20.18
C ARG A 22 -19.69 -34.62 -19.88
N MET A 23 -20.90 -35.15 -19.73
CA MET A 23 -22.07 -34.34 -19.39
C MET A 23 -22.03 -33.80 -17.96
N HIS A 24 -21.56 -34.60 -17.00
CA HIS A 24 -21.35 -34.12 -15.64
C HIS A 24 -20.30 -33.01 -15.61
N TRP A 25 -19.17 -33.21 -16.29
CA TRP A 25 -18.13 -32.18 -16.45
C TRP A 25 -18.68 -30.90 -17.05
N PHE A 26 -19.46 -30.99 -18.14
CA PHE A 26 -20.08 -29.84 -18.76
C PHE A 26 -21.04 -29.10 -17.80
N ARG A 27 -21.92 -29.82 -17.11
CA ARG A 27 -22.90 -29.23 -16.17
C ARG A 27 -22.22 -28.57 -14.98
N TYR A 28 -21.23 -29.21 -14.36
CA TYR A 28 -20.50 -28.63 -13.23
C TYR A 28 -19.57 -27.51 -13.67
N GLY A 29 -18.96 -27.61 -14.84
CA GLY A 29 -18.14 -26.54 -15.43
C GLY A 29 -18.96 -25.28 -15.68
N LEU A 30 -20.17 -25.42 -16.23
CA LEU A 30 -21.05 -24.28 -16.46
C LEU A 30 -21.52 -23.61 -15.16
N ARG A 31 -21.83 -24.42 -14.13
CA ARG A 31 -22.16 -23.90 -12.79
C ARG A 31 -20.99 -23.20 -12.13
N ALA A 32 -19.81 -23.80 -12.20
CA ALA A 32 -18.57 -23.20 -11.71
C ALA A 32 -18.28 -21.86 -12.39
N LEU A 33 -18.47 -21.78 -13.71
CA LEU A 33 -18.32 -20.55 -14.47
C LEU A 33 -19.31 -19.47 -14.01
N PHE A 34 -20.59 -19.84 -13.85
CA PHE A 34 -21.64 -18.93 -13.38
C PHE A 34 -21.33 -18.36 -11.99
N TYR A 35 -21.10 -19.22 -11.00
CA TYR A 35 -20.82 -18.78 -9.63
C TYR A 35 -19.45 -18.09 -9.50
N GLY A 36 -18.47 -18.48 -10.31
CA GLY A 36 -17.17 -17.84 -10.38
C GLY A 36 -17.27 -16.40 -10.87
N LEU A 37 -17.95 -16.17 -12.01
CA LEU A 37 -18.20 -14.82 -12.54
C LEU A 37 -19.03 -13.97 -11.57
N PHE A 38 -20.05 -14.54 -10.95
CA PHE A 38 -20.87 -13.83 -9.97
C PHE A 38 -20.06 -13.43 -8.73
N GLY A 39 -19.24 -14.34 -8.20
CA GLY A 39 -18.31 -14.04 -7.11
C GLY A 39 -17.26 -12.99 -7.49
N ALA A 40 -16.74 -13.03 -8.72
CA ALA A 40 -15.80 -12.03 -9.23
C ALA A 40 -16.44 -10.63 -9.28
N ALA A 41 -17.69 -10.52 -9.73
CA ALA A 41 -18.42 -9.26 -9.76
C ALA A 41 -18.60 -8.67 -8.35
N ILE A 42 -18.96 -9.51 -7.38
CA ILE A 42 -19.11 -9.09 -5.97
C ILE A 42 -17.76 -8.62 -5.40
N LEU A 43 -16.70 -9.40 -5.62
CA LEU A 43 -15.36 -9.04 -5.14
C LEU A 43 -14.82 -7.77 -5.79
N ALA A 44 -15.05 -7.57 -7.09
CA ALA A 44 -14.67 -6.36 -7.79
C ALA A 44 -15.40 -5.13 -7.24
N TRP A 45 -16.64 -5.30 -6.79
CA TRP A 45 -17.40 -4.23 -6.14
C TRP A 45 -16.89 -3.92 -4.72
N MET A 46 -16.50 -4.95 -3.94
CA MET A 46 -16.00 -4.76 -2.57
C MET A 46 -14.53 -4.30 -2.50
N ALA A 47 -13.70 -4.69 -3.46
CA ALA A 47 -12.26 -4.45 -3.48
C ALA A 47 -11.83 -3.84 -4.82
N PRO A 48 -12.14 -2.56 -5.08
CA PRO A 48 -11.87 -1.90 -6.37
C PRO A 48 -10.38 -1.71 -6.66
N GLU A 49 -9.51 -1.86 -5.66
CA GLU A 49 -8.05 -1.77 -5.80
C GLU A 49 -7.43 -3.01 -6.44
N VAL A 50 -8.11 -4.16 -6.38
CA VAL A 50 -7.58 -5.41 -6.93
C VAL A 50 -7.84 -5.44 -8.44
N PRO A 51 -6.82 -5.70 -9.27
CA PRO A 51 -7.01 -5.74 -10.71
C PRO A 51 -7.99 -6.86 -11.10
N LEU A 52 -8.98 -6.52 -11.93
CA LEU A 52 -10.06 -7.44 -12.30
C LEU A 52 -9.54 -8.76 -12.90
N TRP A 53 -8.47 -8.72 -13.69
CA TRP A 53 -7.91 -9.93 -14.30
C TRP A 53 -7.45 -10.93 -13.23
N ALA A 54 -6.97 -10.47 -12.08
CA ALA A 54 -6.56 -11.32 -10.97
C ALA A 54 -7.77 -11.93 -10.25
N LEU A 55 -8.82 -11.13 -10.02
CA LEU A 55 -10.09 -11.61 -9.45
C LEU A 55 -10.77 -12.62 -10.36
N ALA A 56 -10.85 -12.33 -11.67
CA ALA A 56 -11.40 -13.22 -12.66
C ALA A 56 -10.59 -14.52 -12.76
N ALA A 57 -9.25 -14.43 -12.86
CA ALA A 57 -8.39 -15.60 -12.91
C ALA A 57 -8.51 -16.46 -11.65
N GLY A 58 -8.53 -15.84 -10.46
CA GLY A 58 -8.63 -16.54 -9.18
C GLY A 58 -9.98 -17.26 -9.02
N THR A 59 -11.08 -16.56 -9.26
CA THR A 59 -12.43 -17.13 -9.14
C THR A 59 -12.73 -18.18 -10.21
N LEU A 60 -12.28 -17.97 -11.47
CA LEU A 60 -12.40 -18.97 -12.54
C LEU A 60 -11.58 -20.22 -12.24
N SER A 61 -10.33 -20.06 -11.79
CA SER A 61 -9.46 -21.19 -11.45
C SER A 61 -10.01 -21.98 -10.27
N PHE A 62 -10.47 -21.29 -9.23
CA PHE A 62 -11.10 -21.93 -8.07
C PHE A 62 -12.39 -22.65 -8.45
N GLY A 63 -13.28 -21.98 -9.21
CA GLY A 63 -14.50 -22.58 -9.73
C GLY A 63 -14.22 -23.82 -10.57
N ALA A 64 -13.26 -23.73 -11.50
CA ALA A 64 -12.84 -24.85 -12.35
C ALA A 64 -12.29 -26.02 -11.52
N ALA A 65 -11.48 -25.75 -10.50
CA ALA A 65 -10.95 -26.76 -9.59
C ALA A 65 -12.07 -27.47 -8.80
N VAL A 66 -13.01 -26.72 -8.24
CA VAL A 66 -14.17 -27.28 -7.52
C VAL A 66 -15.07 -28.08 -8.48
N GLY A 67 -15.34 -27.54 -9.68
CA GLY A 67 -16.12 -28.23 -10.72
C GLY A 67 -15.47 -29.54 -11.15
N ALA A 68 -14.15 -29.54 -11.39
CA ALA A 68 -13.36 -30.72 -11.71
C ALA A 68 -13.39 -31.75 -10.58
N TRP A 69 -13.23 -31.31 -9.32
CA TRP A 69 -13.29 -32.16 -8.14
C TRP A 69 -14.67 -32.81 -7.98
N CYS A 70 -15.75 -32.04 -8.10
CA CYS A 70 -17.12 -32.56 -8.05
C CYS A 70 -17.40 -33.56 -9.18
N ALA A 71 -16.95 -33.26 -10.40
CA ALA A 71 -17.09 -34.16 -11.54
C ALA A 71 -16.25 -35.44 -11.38
N TRP A 72 -15.08 -35.34 -10.75
CA TRP A 72 -14.22 -36.49 -10.44
C TRP A 72 -14.83 -37.41 -9.39
N ARG A 73 -15.40 -36.84 -8.30
CA ARG A 73 -16.07 -37.62 -7.26
C ARG A 73 -17.37 -38.29 -7.71
N ARG A 74 -18.05 -37.72 -8.71
CA ARG A 74 -19.32 -38.26 -9.23
C ARG A 74 -19.16 -39.07 -10.52
N LYS A 75 -18.00 -39.71 -10.71
CA LYS A 75 -17.81 -40.64 -11.83
C LYS A 75 -18.77 -41.84 -11.65
N PRO A 76 -19.74 -42.03 -12.56
CA PRO A 76 -20.67 -43.15 -12.44
C PRO A 76 -19.92 -44.48 -12.55
N ALA A 77 -20.31 -45.44 -11.72
CA ALA A 77 -19.78 -46.79 -11.82
C ALA A 77 -20.17 -47.39 -13.18
N LEU A 78 -19.38 -48.35 -13.67
CA LEU A 78 -19.65 -49.00 -14.97
C LEU A 78 -21.05 -49.65 -14.98
N LEU A 79 -21.44 -50.24 -13.85
CA LEU A 79 -22.75 -50.86 -13.65
C LEU A 79 -23.90 -49.84 -13.69
N GLU A 80 -23.73 -48.66 -13.09
CA GLU A 80 -24.74 -47.59 -13.14
C GLU A 80 -24.94 -47.08 -14.57
N ALA A 81 -23.83 -46.92 -15.32
CA ALA A 81 -23.89 -46.51 -16.71
C ALA A 81 -24.57 -47.56 -17.61
N ALA A 82 -24.35 -48.85 -17.31
CA ALA A 82 -25.00 -49.97 -17.97
C ALA A 82 -26.51 -49.98 -17.68
N LYS A 83 -26.88 -49.87 -16.40
CA LYS A 83 -28.28 -49.84 -15.95
C LYS A 83 -29.05 -48.67 -16.56
N ALA A 84 -28.45 -47.47 -16.56
CA ALA A 84 -29.08 -46.31 -17.21
C ALA A 84 -29.30 -46.52 -18.72
N GLY A 85 -28.44 -47.31 -19.38
CA GLY A 85 -28.63 -47.72 -20.77
C GLY A 85 -29.83 -48.66 -20.94
N ASP A 86 -29.93 -49.69 -20.09
CA ASP A 86 -31.05 -50.63 -20.06
C ASP A 86 -32.39 -49.92 -19.82
N ASP A 87 -32.45 -49.07 -18.79
CA ASP A 87 -33.65 -48.29 -18.40
C ASP A 87 -34.17 -47.43 -19.56
N ARG A 88 -33.27 -46.87 -20.38
CA ARG A 88 -33.66 -45.95 -21.46
C ARG A 88 -34.14 -46.69 -22.70
N VAL A 89 -33.50 -47.80 -23.05
CA VAL A 89 -33.83 -48.61 -24.22
C VAL A 89 -34.98 -49.58 -23.92
N GLY A 90 -35.38 -49.70 -22.65
CA GLY A 90 -36.41 -50.63 -22.20
C GLY A 90 -35.90 -52.07 -22.24
N ASP A 91 -34.59 -52.26 -22.18
CA ASP A 91 -33.99 -53.59 -22.17
C ASP A 91 -34.07 -54.16 -20.75
N LYS A 92 -34.36 -55.46 -20.62
CA LYS A 92 -34.66 -56.11 -19.34
C LYS A 92 -33.39 -56.36 -18.51
N ASP A 93 -32.68 -55.31 -18.14
CA ASP A 93 -31.41 -55.34 -17.38
C ASP A 93 -30.31 -56.20 -18.05
N ARG A 94 -30.33 -56.33 -19.38
CA ARG A 94 -29.42 -57.24 -20.10
C ARG A 94 -27.97 -56.75 -20.05
N LEU A 95 -27.73 -55.46 -20.25
CA LEU A 95 -26.39 -54.90 -20.29
C LEU A 95 -25.78 -54.78 -18.89
N SER A 96 -26.61 -54.43 -17.89
CA SER A 96 -26.22 -54.39 -16.47
C SER A 96 -25.94 -55.78 -15.91
N SER A 97 -26.79 -56.78 -16.19
CA SER A 97 -26.55 -58.18 -15.80
C SER A 97 -25.29 -58.73 -16.47
N ALA A 98 -25.08 -58.44 -17.75
CA ALA A 98 -23.87 -58.82 -18.47
C ALA A 98 -22.61 -58.22 -17.85
N VAL A 99 -22.62 -56.94 -17.45
CA VAL A 99 -21.50 -56.29 -16.75
C VAL A 99 -21.23 -56.90 -15.38
N GLN A 100 -22.28 -57.28 -14.64
CA GLN A 100 -22.14 -57.91 -13.32
C GLN A 100 -21.52 -59.32 -13.42
N LEU A 101 -21.85 -60.08 -14.48
CA LEU A 101 -21.42 -61.46 -14.69
C LEU A 101 -20.16 -61.61 -15.56
N LEU A 102 -19.43 -60.52 -15.84
CA LEU A 102 -18.22 -60.55 -16.69
C LEU A 102 -17.11 -61.50 -16.19
N GLY A 103 -17.10 -61.81 -14.89
CA GLY A 103 -16.13 -62.72 -14.26
C GLY A 103 -16.51 -64.20 -14.29
N GLU A 104 -17.74 -64.53 -14.69
CA GLU A 104 -18.23 -65.92 -14.69
C GLU A 104 -18.13 -66.56 -16.08
N ASP A 105 -17.85 -67.86 -16.10
CA ASP A 105 -17.79 -68.65 -17.35
C ASP A 105 -18.71 -69.87 -17.25
N SER A 106 -20.00 -69.64 -17.45
CA SER A 106 -20.99 -70.69 -17.61
C SER A 106 -21.60 -70.64 -19.02
N PRO A 107 -22.10 -71.76 -19.55
CA PRO A 107 -22.81 -71.76 -20.85
C PRO A 107 -23.95 -70.73 -20.91
N MET A 108 -24.68 -70.56 -19.80
CA MET A 108 -25.75 -69.56 -19.68
C MET A 108 -25.21 -68.13 -19.73
N VAL A 109 -24.13 -67.84 -19.00
CA VAL A 109 -23.48 -66.51 -19.01
C VAL A 109 -22.94 -66.20 -20.41
N ARG A 110 -22.35 -67.16 -21.12
CA ARG A 110 -21.89 -66.96 -22.51
C ARG A 110 -23.03 -66.60 -23.46
N ALA A 111 -24.20 -67.23 -23.31
CA ALA A 111 -25.38 -66.88 -24.09
C ALA A 111 -25.89 -65.46 -23.78
N LEU A 112 -25.94 -65.08 -22.48
CA LEU A 112 -26.30 -63.73 -22.05
C LEU A 112 -25.31 -62.68 -22.59
N LEU A 113 -24.00 -62.95 -22.54
CA LEU A 113 -22.97 -62.05 -23.06
C LEU A 113 -23.08 -61.89 -24.58
N ALA A 114 -23.41 -62.95 -25.32
CA ALA A 114 -23.61 -62.86 -26.77
C ALA A 114 -24.85 -62.01 -27.11
N ASP A 115 -25.95 -62.18 -26.37
CA ASP A 115 -27.18 -61.41 -26.54
C ASP A 115 -27.00 -59.93 -26.16
N ALA A 116 -26.40 -59.65 -24.99
CA ALA A 116 -26.09 -58.30 -24.56
C ALA A 116 -25.09 -57.60 -25.48
N ALA A 117 -24.12 -58.34 -26.06
CA ALA A 117 -23.22 -57.81 -27.07
C ALA A 117 -23.98 -57.33 -28.32
N ALA A 118 -24.94 -58.11 -28.81
CA ALA A 118 -25.78 -57.72 -29.94
C ALA A 118 -26.67 -56.50 -29.61
N GLY A 119 -27.20 -56.43 -28.39
CA GLY A 119 -27.98 -55.29 -27.89
C GLY A 119 -27.16 -54.01 -27.71
N SER A 120 -25.89 -54.13 -27.29
CA SER A 120 -25.02 -52.99 -26.97
C SER A 120 -24.74 -52.04 -28.15
N HIS A 121 -24.89 -52.52 -29.39
CA HIS A 121 -24.73 -51.71 -30.59
C HIS A 121 -25.96 -50.84 -30.91
N ARG A 122 -27.13 -51.19 -30.37
CA ARG A 122 -28.40 -50.46 -30.58
C ARG A 122 -28.55 -49.26 -29.64
N VAL A 123 -27.83 -49.26 -28.52
CA VAL A 123 -27.89 -48.17 -27.54
C VAL A 123 -27.10 -46.98 -28.07
N ASP A 124 -27.79 -45.91 -28.50
CA ASP A 124 -27.14 -44.63 -28.77
C ASP A 124 -26.87 -43.90 -27.44
N PRO A 125 -25.59 -43.64 -27.10
CA PRO A 125 -25.26 -42.85 -25.92
C PRO A 125 -25.95 -41.48 -25.87
N SER A 126 -26.33 -40.92 -27.02
CA SER A 126 -26.96 -39.60 -27.13
C SER A 126 -28.39 -39.54 -26.60
N GLU A 127 -29.13 -40.63 -26.71
CA GLU A 127 -30.51 -40.74 -26.22
C GLU A 127 -30.56 -41.06 -24.73
N VAL A 128 -29.57 -41.82 -24.24
CA VAL A 128 -29.41 -42.17 -22.82
C VAL A 128 -29.00 -40.95 -22.01
N TYR A 129 -28.02 -40.20 -22.51
CA TYR A 129 -27.55 -38.96 -21.90
C TYR A 129 -27.75 -37.82 -22.90
N PRO A 130 -28.95 -37.21 -22.93
CA PRO A 130 -29.25 -36.02 -23.73
C PRO A 130 -28.61 -34.77 -23.12
N MET A 131 -28.11 -33.89 -24.00
CA MET A 131 -27.42 -32.67 -23.59
C MET A 131 -28.43 -31.64 -23.09
N HIS A 132 -28.58 -31.56 -21.77
CA HIS A 132 -29.40 -30.55 -21.12
C HIS A 132 -28.53 -29.41 -20.61
N VAL A 133 -28.78 -28.20 -21.13
CA VAL A 133 -28.18 -26.98 -20.57
C VAL A 133 -28.87 -26.69 -19.24
N PRO A 134 -28.14 -26.60 -18.11
CA PRO A 134 -28.74 -26.27 -16.83
C PRO A 134 -29.24 -24.80 -16.84
N ARG A 135 -30.19 -24.45 -15.97
CA ARG A 135 -30.81 -23.10 -15.92
C ARG A 135 -29.77 -21.99 -15.76
N GLU A 136 -28.71 -22.29 -15.01
CA GLU A 136 -27.56 -21.42 -14.76
C GLU A 136 -26.80 -21.09 -16.05
N GLY A 137 -26.84 -21.97 -17.05
CA GLY A 137 -26.27 -21.72 -18.37
C GLY A 137 -27.03 -20.68 -19.19
N TRP A 138 -28.36 -20.69 -19.08
CA TRP A 138 -29.21 -19.68 -19.70
C TRP A 138 -29.07 -18.33 -19.01
N LEU A 139 -28.79 -18.33 -17.71
CA LEU A 139 -28.56 -17.12 -16.91
C LEU A 139 -27.12 -16.59 -17.00
N LEU A 140 -26.23 -17.25 -17.73
CA LEU A 140 -24.82 -16.87 -17.84
C LEU A 140 -24.55 -15.44 -18.36
N PRO A 141 -25.39 -14.84 -19.23
CA PRO A 141 -25.24 -13.43 -19.60
C PRO A 141 -25.39 -12.46 -18.42
N LEU A 142 -26.13 -12.84 -17.37
CA LEU A 142 -26.39 -11.97 -16.22
C LEU A 142 -25.13 -11.64 -15.39
N PRO A 143 -24.34 -12.61 -14.88
CA PRO A 143 -23.10 -12.29 -14.18
C PRO A 143 -22.05 -11.67 -15.11
N LEU A 144 -22.09 -11.99 -16.41
CA LEU A 144 -21.21 -11.38 -17.39
C LEU A 144 -21.52 -9.88 -17.57
N LEU A 145 -22.80 -9.52 -17.63
CA LEU A 145 -23.25 -8.14 -17.62
C LEU A 145 -22.92 -7.44 -16.30
N ALA A 146 -23.05 -8.12 -15.16
CA ALA A 146 -22.67 -7.58 -13.85
C ALA A 146 -21.17 -7.26 -13.78
N CYS A 147 -20.30 -8.15 -14.27
CA CYS A 147 -18.87 -7.88 -14.40
C CYS A 147 -18.59 -6.69 -15.33
N ALA A 148 -19.28 -6.60 -16.46
CA ALA A 148 -19.12 -5.48 -17.40
C ALA A 148 -19.55 -4.15 -16.75
N LEU A 149 -20.68 -4.13 -16.04
CA LEU A 149 -21.15 -2.97 -15.29
C LEU A 149 -20.16 -2.58 -14.19
N ALA A 150 -19.64 -3.55 -13.44
CA ALA A 150 -18.64 -3.31 -12.40
C ALA A 150 -17.34 -2.70 -12.96
N LEU A 151 -17.02 -2.94 -14.24
CA LEU A 151 -15.88 -2.31 -14.92
C LEU A 151 -16.17 -0.89 -15.38
N VAL A 152 -17.37 -0.66 -15.92
CA VAL A 152 -17.71 0.61 -16.57
C VAL A 152 -18.21 1.65 -15.57
N LEU A 153 -19.00 1.25 -14.56
CA LEU A 153 -19.60 2.19 -13.60
C LEU A 153 -18.56 3.01 -12.83
N PRO A 154 -17.48 2.44 -12.27
CA PRO A 154 -16.50 3.23 -11.54
C PRO A 154 -15.84 4.30 -12.41
N GLY A 155 -15.59 4.01 -13.70
CA GLY A 155 -15.05 5.00 -14.63
C GLY A 155 -16.04 6.10 -15.01
N MET A 156 -17.35 5.81 -14.99
CA MET A 156 -18.38 6.83 -15.27
C MET A 156 -18.81 7.62 -14.03
N LEU A 157 -18.68 7.04 -12.84
CA LEU A 157 -19.09 7.65 -11.56
C LEU A 157 -17.94 8.35 -10.84
N ARG A 158 -16.68 7.98 -11.13
CA ARG A 158 -15.55 8.81 -10.74
C ARG A 158 -15.55 10.03 -11.66
N ALA A 159 -16.26 11.07 -11.23
CA ALA A 159 -15.96 12.41 -11.70
C ALA A 159 -14.48 12.65 -11.38
N ASP A 160 -13.64 12.76 -12.41
CA ASP A 160 -12.29 13.29 -12.22
C ASP A 160 -12.45 14.59 -11.43
N PRO A 161 -11.88 14.70 -10.21
CA PRO A 161 -11.90 15.94 -9.48
C PRO A 161 -11.18 16.95 -10.37
N ARG A 162 -11.95 17.82 -11.02
CA ARG A 162 -11.37 18.87 -11.85
C ARG A 162 -10.58 19.74 -10.88
N PRO A 163 -9.27 19.93 -11.08
CA PRO A 163 -8.48 20.78 -10.21
C PRO A 163 -9.15 22.15 -10.20
N ASN A 164 -9.66 22.56 -9.03
CA ASN A 164 -10.30 23.85 -8.88
C ASN A 164 -9.21 24.92 -9.17
N PRO A 165 -9.39 25.76 -10.19
CA PRO A 165 -8.39 26.77 -10.55
C PRO A 165 -8.11 27.75 -9.40
N GLU A 166 -9.05 27.96 -8.49
CA GLU A 166 -8.85 28.80 -7.30
C GLU A 166 -7.88 28.17 -6.30
N LEU A 167 -8.01 26.87 -6.04
CA LEU A 167 -7.09 26.12 -5.17
C LEU A 167 -5.67 26.09 -5.76
N ALA A 168 -5.57 25.90 -7.08
CA ALA A 168 -4.27 25.93 -7.76
C ALA A 168 -3.62 27.32 -7.70
N ALA A 169 -4.41 28.39 -7.85
CA ALA A 169 -3.91 29.77 -7.72
C ALA A 169 -3.42 30.07 -6.30
N MET A 170 -4.18 29.69 -5.27
CA MET A 170 -3.78 29.93 -3.87
C MET A 170 -2.56 29.10 -3.47
N ALA A 171 -2.45 27.84 -3.91
CA ALA A 171 -1.27 27.02 -3.68
C ALA A 171 -0.02 27.61 -4.39
N ALA A 172 -0.20 28.19 -5.59
CA ALA A 172 0.86 28.89 -6.29
C ALA A 172 1.28 30.19 -5.57
N ASP A 173 0.32 30.95 -5.03
CA ASP A 173 0.61 32.16 -4.25
C ASP A 173 1.36 31.82 -2.95
N GLN A 174 0.92 30.79 -2.22
CA GLN A 174 1.60 30.32 -1.01
C GLN A 174 3.01 29.79 -1.32
N ALA A 175 3.18 29.07 -2.43
CA ALA A 175 4.49 28.65 -2.91
C ALA A 175 5.40 29.84 -3.25
N ALA A 176 4.85 30.93 -3.80
CA ALA A 176 5.60 32.15 -4.09
C ALA A 176 6.08 32.85 -2.81
N VAL A 177 5.21 32.97 -1.80
CA VAL A 177 5.57 33.54 -0.49
C VAL A 177 6.66 32.69 0.19
N LEU A 178 6.54 31.36 0.14
CA LEU A 178 7.55 30.46 0.71
C LEU A 178 8.90 30.59 -0.01
N ARG A 179 8.91 30.72 -1.34
CA ARG A 179 10.14 31.00 -2.11
C ARG A 179 10.76 32.33 -1.76
N GLU A 180 9.96 33.37 -1.54
CA GLU A 180 10.46 34.67 -1.12
C GLU A 180 11.10 34.61 0.27
N PHE A 181 10.46 33.91 1.22
CA PHE A 181 11.04 33.65 2.54
C PHE A 181 12.39 32.94 2.42
N VAL A 182 12.46 31.85 1.63
CA VAL A 182 13.72 31.13 1.38
C VAL A 182 14.78 32.04 0.77
N ALA A 183 14.42 32.88 -0.20
CA ALA A 183 15.35 33.81 -0.85
C ALA A 183 15.90 34.87 0.13
N ARG A 184 15.06 35.42 1.01
CA ARG A 184 15.47 36.38 2.04
C ARG A 184 16.42 35.73 3.05
N GLU A 185 16.08 34.53 3.53
CA GLU A 185 16.91 33.79 4.50
C GLU A 185 18.24 33.33 3.90
N ARG A 186 18.30 33.07 2.58
CA ARG A 186 19.55 32.77 1.87
C ARG A 186 20.53 33.94 1.82
N GLN A 187 20.10 35.19 1.99
CA GLN A 187 21.02 36.33 1.99
C GLN A 187 21.78 36.51 3.32
N LYS A 188 21.32 35.88 4.40
CA LYS A 188 21.95 35.90 5.72
C LYS A 188 23.08 34.87 5.79
N GLU A 189 23.95 34.96 6.81
CA GLU A 189 25.03 33.99 7.03
C GLU A 189 24.46 32.57 7.17
N GLN A 190 24.93 31.63 6.33
CA GLN A 190 24.34 30.30 6.24
C GLN A 190 25.25 29.24 6.86
N THR A 191 24.73 28.56 7.87
CA THR A 191 25.28 27.28 8.34
C THR A 191 24.93 26.18 7.32
N PRO A 192 25.73 25.09 7.22
CA PRO A 192 25.40 23.95 6.37
C PRO A 192 24.02 23.35 6.68
N ARG A 193 23.58 23.44 7.93
CA ARG A 193 22.27 22.98 8.40
C ARG A 193 21.15 23.85 7.88
N ARG A 194 21.32 25.18 7.94
CA ARG A 194 20.36 26.14 7.40
C ARG A 194 20.16 25.95 5.90
N LYS A 195 21.22 25.65 5.16
CA LYS A 195 21.12 25.29 3.73
C LYS A 195 20.18 24.11 3.50
N GLU A 196 20.34 23.03 4.25
CA GLU A 196 19.49 21.85 4.13
C GLU A 196 18.01 22.17 4.43
N LEU A 197 17.73 22.95 5.48
CA LEU A 197 16.36 23.37 5.81
C LEU A 197 15.75 24.23 4.71
N LEU A 198 16.50 25.20 4.18
CA LEU A 198 16.04 26.07 3.10
C LEU A 198 15.80 25.27 1.80
N ASP A 199 16.62 24.25 1.53
CA ASP A 199 16.44 23.35 0.39
C ASP A 199 15.19 22.47 0.56
N GLN A 200 14.87 22.02 1.78
CA GLN A 200 13.64 21.30 2.09
C GLN A 200 12.41 22.18 1.85
N LEU A 201 12.45 23.45 2.29
CA LEU A 201 11.36 24.42 2.05
C LEU A 201 11.20 24.77 0.57
N GLU A 202 12.30 24.89 -0.18
CA GLU A 202 12.24 25.12 -1.62
C GLU A 202 11.59 23.94 -2.36
N ARG A 203 11.89 22.70 -1.95
CA ARG A 203 11.21 21.50 -2.48
C ARG A 203 9.73 21.49 -2.17
N LEU A 204 9.34 21.81 -0.93
CA LEU A 204 7.94 21.94 -0.54
C LEU A 204 7.23 22.99 -1.40
N ALA A 205 7.85 24.14 -1.64
CA ALA A 205 7.31 25.18 -2.51
C ALA A 205 7.18 24.73 -3.97
N GLN A 206 8.10 23.90 -4.47
CA GLN A 206 7.98 23.31 -5.81
C GLN A 206 6.84 22.31 -5.88
N GLU A 207 6.69 21.46 -4.88
CA GLU A 207 5.61 20.48 -4.80
C GLU A 207 4.26 21.17 -4.73
N LEU A 208 4.07 22.16 -3.86
CA LEU A 208 2.83 22.95 -3.77
C LEU A 208 2.47 23.68 -5.07
N SER A 209 3.47 24.02 -5.90
CA SER A 209 3.25 24.68 -7.19
C SER A 209 2.94 23.73 -8.36
N ARG A 210 2.95 22.41 -8.16
CA ARG A 210 2.63 21.46 -9.23
C ARG A 210 1.13 21.53 -9.58
N GLU A 211 0.84 21.60 -10.88
CA GLU A 211 -0.53 21.55 -11.37
C GLU A 211 -1.20 20.22 -10.98
N GLY A 212 -2.43 20.28 -10.46
CA GLY A 212 -3.23 19.10 -10.13
C GLY A 212 -3.13 18.58 -8.69
N LEU A 213 -2.51 19.32 -7.76
CA LEU A 213 -2.57 18.94 -6.33
C LEU A 213 -3.98 19.06 -5.76
N MET A 214 -4.42 18.01 -5.08
CA MET A 214 -5.62 18.07 -4.26
C MET A 214 -5.32 18.75 -2.91
N LYS A 215 -6.30 19.47 -2.36
CA LYS A 215 -6.24 20.11 -1.02
C LYS A 215 -5.67 19.17 0.05
N LYS A 216 -6.13 17.91 0.04
CA LYS A 216 -5.70 16.87 0.99
C LYS A 216 -4.23 16.52 0.87
N ASP A 217 -3.72 16.43 -0.36
CA ASP A 217 -2.32 16.09 -0.61
C ASP A 217 -1.41 17.24 -0.17
N ALA A 218 -1.78 18.48 -0.48
CA ALA A 218 -1.06 19.68 -0.04
C ALA A 218 -0.98 19.79 1.49
N LEU A 219 -2.12 19.65 2.18
CA LEU A 219 -2.19 19.65 3.64
C LEU A 219 -1.37 18.51 4.26
N SER A 220 -1.42 17.31 3.67
CA SER A 220 -0.62 16.16 4.11
C SER A 220 0.88 16.44 4.01
N GLU A 221 1.36 17.02 2.91
CA GLU A 221 2.79 17.34 2.76
C GLU A 221 3.24 18.45 3.72
N ILE A 222 2.41 19.48 3.94
CA ILE A 222 2.69 20.53 4.94
C ILE A 222 2.76 19.92 6.35
N ALA A 223 1.79 19.07 6.71
CA ALA A 223 1.76 18.41 8.02
C ALA A 223 2.98 17.52 8.27
N LYS A 224 3.43 16.77 7.25
CA LYS A 224 4.67 15.98 7.33
C LYS A 224 5.89 16.88 7.53
N ALA A 225 5.99 17.97 6.77
CA ALA A 225 7.10 18.91 6.89
C ALA A 225 7.15 19.55 8.29
N MET A 226 6.00 19.96 8.84
CA MET A 226 5.92 20.48 10.21
C MET A 226 6.32 19.43 11.25
N ALA A 227 5.84 18.19 11.13
CA ALA A 227 6.19 17.12 12.06
C ALA A 227 7.70 16.81 12.06
N ASP A 228 8.33 16.80 10.89
CA ASP A 228 9.77 16.58 10.76
C ASP A 228 10.59 17.76 11.32
N LEU A 229 10.17 19.00 11.05
CA LEU A 229 10.80 20.20 11.63
C LEU A 229 10.66 20.23 13.15
N GLN A 230 9.50 19.86 13.68
CA GLN A 230 9.26 19.82 15.11
C GLN A 230 10.10 18.75 15.82
N ARG A 231 10.26 17.56 15.21
CA ARG A 231 11.19 16.53 15.71
C ARG A 231 12.63 17.03 15.72
N LYS A 232 13.09 17.66 14.64
CA LYS A 232 14.46 18.23 14.57
C LYS A 232 14.65 19.29 15.66
N ARG A 233 13.66 20.16 15.88
CA ARG A 233 13.67 21.16 16.95
C ARG A 233 13.79 20.51 18.33
N ASP A 234 12.95 19.51 18.62
CA ASP A 234 12.94 18.82 19.91
C ASP A 234 14.26 18.07 20.17
N GLU A 235 14.83 17.42 19.13
CA GLU A 235 16.13 16.75 19.23
C GLU A 235 17.26 17.75 19.51
N GLU A 236 17.28 18.89 18.83
CA GLU A 236 18.30 19.93 19.08
C GLU A 236 18.10 20.59 20.44
N GLN A 237 16.86 20.80 20.88
CA GLN A 237 16.54 21.30 22.22
C GLN A 237 16.98 20.32 23.32
N ARG A 238 16.92 19.01 23.06
CA ARG A 238 17.48 17.97 23.95
C ARG A 238 19.01 17.93 23.90
N LYS A 239 19.64 18.14 22.73
CA LYS A 239 21.12 18.26 22.65
C LYS A 239 21.62 19.52 23.34
N LEU A 240 20.78 20.55 23.38
CA LEU A 240 20.96 21.76 24.18
C LEU A 240 20.74 21.52 25.68
N GLU A 241 20.50 20.29 26.16
CA GLU A 241 20.44 19.97 27.60
C GLU A 241 21.81 20.26 28.25
N MET A 242 21.88 21.53 28.62
CA MET A 242 22.94 22.38 29.10
C MET A 242 23.46 21.97 30.49
N GLU A 243 22.91 20.89 31.06
CA GLU A 243 23.15 20.52 32.45
C GLU A 243 24.62 20.28 32.74
N GLN A 244 25.39 19.75 31.78
CA GLN A 244 26.81 19.48 31.98
C GLN A 244 27.66 20.75 31.87
N LEU A 245 27.34 21.66 30.94
CA LEU A 245 28.03 22.95 30.85
C LEU A 245 27.71 23.84 32.05
N ILE A 246 26.43 23.97 32.44
CA ILE A 246 26.02 24.78 33.60
C ILE A 246 26.66 24.27 34.89
N LYS A 247 26.71 22.95 35.10
CA LYS A 247 27.35 22.36 36.30
C LYS A 247 28.84 22.67 36.37
N SER A 248 29.55 22.74 35.24
CA SER A 248 30.98 23.15 35.24
C SER A 248 31.19 24.63 35.55
N PHE A 249 30.21 25.51 35.27
CA PHE A 249 30.33 26.95 35.54
C PHE A 249 29.96 27.36 36.96
N GLN A 250 29.13 26.58 37.66
CA GLN A 250 28.68 26.92 39.01
C GLN A 250 29.75 26.73 40.09
N GLN A 251 30.89 26.12 39.77
CA GLN A 251 31.94 25.82 40.74
C GLN A 251 32.93 26.98 40.98
N ASN A 252 32.94 28.02 40.13
CA ASN A 252 33.83 29.18 40.28
C ASN A 252 33.03 30.49 40.35
N ASP A 253 33.36 31.36 41.30
CA ASP A 253 32.67 32.65 41.50
C ASP A 253 32.75 33.56 40.26
N ARG A 254 33.86 33.52 39.52
CA ARG A 254 34.07 34.29 38.27
C ARG A 254 33.21 33.82 37.10
N THR A 255 32.72 32.58 37.11
CA THR A 255 31.91 31.99 36.03
C THR A 255 30.41 31.99 36.35
N ARG A 256 30.00 32.55 37.50
CA ARG A 256 28.60 32.63 37.91
C ARG A 256 27.78 33.55 37.01
N GLU A 257 28.36 34.68 36.60
CA GLU A 257 27.72 35.57 35.62
C GLU A 257 27.61 34.91 34.24
N LEU A 258 28.63 34.14 33.82
CA LEU A 258 28.56 33.35 32.59
C LEU A 258 27.44 32.31 32.65
N ALA A 259 27.30 31.61 33.79
CA ALA A 259 26.21 30.67 33.98
C ALA A 259 24.83 31.35 33.91
N GLN A 260 24.72 32.59 34.41
CA GLN A 260 23.48 33.36 34.35
C GLN A 260 23.13 33.77 32.91
N GLU A 261 24.11 34.26 32.12
CA GLU A 261 23.89 34.61 30.71
C GLU A 261 23.56 33.38 29.85
N VAL A 262 24.19 32.23 30.12
CA VAL A 262 23.87 30.97 29.45
C VAL A 262 22.45 30.51 29.81
N ASN A 263 22.05 30.64 31.07
CA ASN A 263 20.70 30.29 31.53
C ASN A 263 19.62 31.23 30.97
N SER A 264 19.92 32.50 30.73
CA SER A 264 19.00 33.44 30.10
C SER A 264 18.94 33.30 28.57
N GLY A 265 19.74 32.40 27.98
CA GLY A 265 19.81 32.20 26.53
C GLY A 265 20.64 33.26 25.79
N ASN A 266 21.37 34.11 26.51
CA ASN A 266 22.24 35.16 25.97
C ASN A 266 23.63 34.59 25.62
N TYR A 267 23.69 33.60 24.72
CA TYR A 267 24.94 32.92 24.36
C TYR A 267 25.98 33.87 23.74
N GLN A 268 25.51 34.94 23.08
CA GLN A 268 26.39 35.95 22.50
C GLN A 268 27.16 36.72 23.58
N ASP A 269 26.47 37.17 24.63
CA ASP A 269 27.08 37.91 25.73
C ASP A 269 27.97 37.00 26.56
N ALA A 270 27.58 35.73 26.74
CA ALA A 270 28.44 34.71 27.35
C ALA A 270 29.73 34.48 26.54
N ALA A 271 29.64 34.36 25.21
CA ALA A 271 30.81 34.17 24.34
C ALA A 271 31.73 35.40 24.33
N ASN A 272 31.17 36.60 24.42
CA ASN A 272 31.93 37.86 24.54
C ASN A 272 32.70 37.90 25.88
N LYS A 273 32.02 37.62 27.01
CA LYS A 273 32.65 37.56 28.34
C LYS A 273 33.77 36.50 28.41
N VAL A 274 33.58 35.33 27.80
CA VAL A 274 34.64 34.31 27.72
C VAL A 274 35.82 34.80 26.87
N SER A 275 35.55 35.55 25.79
CA SER A 275 36.62 36.13 24.97
C SER A 275 37.47 37.13 25.74
N GLU A 276 36.85 37.94 26.60
CA GLU A 276 37.55 38.87 27.49
C GLU A 276 38.44 38.11 28.49
N LEU A 277 37.92 37.04 29.12
CA LEU A 277 38.70 36.19 30.03
C LEU A 277 39.89 35.51 29.33
N ILE A 278 39.71 35.05 28.09
CA ILE A 278 40.80 34.46 27.28
C ILE A 278 41.91 35.49 27.06
N GLU A 279 41.56 36.74 26.72
CA GLU A 279 42.52 37.82 26.48
C GLU A 279 43.25 38.25 27.76
N GLU A 280 42.54 38.35 28.88
CA GLU A 280 43.15 38.61 30.19
C GLU A 280 44.14 37.52 30.58
N LEU A 281 43.75 36.25 30.41
CA LEU A 281 44.59 35.11 30.75
C LEU A 281 45.83 35.01 29.84
N LYS A 282 45.69 35.30 28.53
CA LYS A 282 46.83 35.40 27.60
C LYS A 282 47.83 36.46 28.03
N LYS A 283 47.36 37.64 28.46
CA LYS A 283 48.22 38.72 28.97
C LYS A 283 48.93 38.31 30.26
N GLU A 284 48.22 37.62 31.17
CA GLU A 284 48.79 37.14 32.43
C GLU A 284 49.88 36.09 32.21
N ILE A 285 49.66 35.13 31.30
CA ILE A 285 50.67 34.13 30.89
C ILE A 285 51.91 34.82 30.33
N GLN A 286 51.75 35.79 29.42
CA GLN A 286 52.87 36.53 28.84
C GLN A 286 53.69 37.27 29.89
N ARG A 287 53.01 37.93 30.84
CA ARG A 287 53.66 38.63 31.94
C ARG A 287 54.43 37.66 32.86
N LYS A 288 53.81 36.56 33.26
CA LYS A 288 54.44 35.53 34.12
C LYS A 288 55.62 34.85 33.43
N LYS A 289 55.55 34.66 32.12
CA LYS A 289 56.66 34.14 31.29
C LYS A 289 57.84 35.11 31.24
N ALA A 290 57.58 36.42 31.20
CA ALA A 290 58.61 37.45 31.26
C ALA A 290 59.24 37.60 32.66
N GLU A 291 58.47 37.34 33.73
CA GLU A 291 58.91 37.38 35.13
C GLU A 291 59.70 36.11 35.55
N GLY A 292 59.88 35.12 34.65
CA GLY A 292 60.62 33.88 34.95
C GLY A 292 59.88 32.95 35.91
N ALA A 293 58.54 32.96 35.87
CA ALA A 293 57.71 32.13 36.74
C ALA A 293 57.98 30.62 36.58
N ASP A 294 57.69 29.87 37.64
CA ASP A 294 57.86 28.42 37.73
C ASP A 294 57.12 27.72 36.56
N PRO A 295 57.76 26.84 35.78
CA PRO A 295 57.15 26.17 34.61
C PRO A 295 55.81 25.50 34.90
N LYS A 296 55.59 24.97 36.12
CA LYS A 296 54.32 24.34 36.51
C LYS A 296 53.15 25.32 36.54
N LEU A 297 53.38 26.57 36.95
CA LEU A 297 52.33 27.60 36.97
C LEU A 297 51.95 28.05 35.56
N LEU A 298 52.92 28.12 34.65
CA LEU A 298 52.67 28.43 33.25
C LEU A 298 51.84 27.32 32.58
N GLU A 299 52.14 26.06 32.88
CA GLU A 299 51.39 24.91 32.37
C GLU A 299 49.93 24.91 32.85
N GLU A 300 49.68 25.24 34.13
CA GLU A 300 48.31 25.36 34.66
C GLU A 300 47.52 26.50 33.99
N LEU A 301 48.15 27.65 33.74
CA LEU A 301 47.50 28.77 33.06
C LEU A 301 47.23 28.46 31.58
N GLU A 302 48.17 27.80 30.89
CA GLU A 302 47.95 27.34 29.51
C GLU A 302 46.83 26.31 29.43
N GLN A 303 46.69 25.43 30.43
CA GLN A 303 45.58 24.49 30.51
C GLN A 303 44.24 25.21 30.66
N LYS A 304 44.14 26.18 31.58
CA LYS A 304 42.94 27.02 31.75
C LYS A 304 42.59 27.80 30.48
N LEU A 305 43.61 28.26 29.75
CA LEU A 305 43.40 28.94 28.48
C LEU A 305 42.74 28.03 27.44
N ARG A 306 43.23 26.78 27.31
CA ARG A 306 42.63 25.80 26.40
C ARG A 306 41.19 25.46 26.79
N GLU A 307 40.92 25.33 28.09
CA GLU A 307 39.56 25.10 28.60
C GLU A 307 38.61 26.25 28.23
N LEU A 308 39.05 27.51 28.38
CA LEU A 308 38.26 28.68 27.98
C LEU A 308 38.07 28.77 26.46
N GLU A 309 39.08 28.44 25.65
CA GLU A 309 38.96 28.41 24.19
C GLU A 309 37.99 27.32 23.71
N GLU A 310 38.04 26.13 24.30
CA GLU A 310 37.07 25.05 24.03
C GLU A 310 35.65 25.48 24.41
N LEU A 311 35.51 26.19 25.51
CA LEU A 311 34.25 26.68 26.03
C LEU A 311 33.66 27.78 25.16
N LYS A 312 34.47 28.71 24.66
CA LYS A 312 34.05 29.69 23.66
C LYS A 312 33.54 28.99 22.40
N ALA A 313 34.26 27.97 21.92
CA ALA A 313 33.83 27.20 20.75
C ALA A 313 32.48 26.50 20.98
N LYS A 314 32.26 25.94 22.18
CA LYS A 314 30.97 25.36 22.58
C LYS A 314 29.87 26.42 22.61
N LEU A 315 30.09 27.59 23.20
CA LEU A 315 29.11 28.68 23.24
C LEU A 315 28.73 29.19 21.85
N LEU A 316 29.71 29.34 20.95
CA LEU A 316 29.43 29.73 19.56
C LEU A 316 28.64 28.65 18.81
N ASN A 317 28.89 27.38 19.08
CA ASN A 317 28.08 26.29 18.54
C ASN A 317 26.63 26.37 19.07
N LEU A 318 26.45 26.60 20.38
CA LEU A 318 25.13 26.77 21.00
C LEU A 318 24.38 27.99 20.45
N LEU A 319 25.08 29.10 20.20
CA LEU A 319 24.52 30.28 19.54
C LEU A 319 23.97 29.93 18.15
N ASN A 320 24.75 29.19 17.35
CA ASN A 320 24.32 28.75 16.02
C ASN A 320 23.09 27.83 16.11
N VAL A 321 23.07 26.89 17.06
CA VAL A 321 21.92 25.99 17.28
C VAL A 321 20.69 26.78 17.74
N ASN A 322 20.84 27.73 18.65
CA ASN A 322 19.73 28.57 19.13
C ASN A 322 19.15 29.42 18.00
N TYR A 323 20.02 29.96 17.15
CA TYR A 323 19.60 30.70 15.96
C TYR A 323 18.86 29.79 14.96
N ASP A 324 19.37 28.58 14.69
CA ASP A 324 18.71 27.59 13.83
C ASP A 324 17.32 27.20 14.38
N ILE A 325 17.18 27.05 15.71
CA ILE A 325 15.89 26.80 16.38
C ILE A 325 14.92 27.98 16.20
N GLY A 326 15.42 29.22 16.28
CA GLY A 326 14.62 30.41 16.02
C GLY A 326 14.04 30.42 14.61
N VAL A 327 14.87 30.14 13.60
CA VAL A 327 14.42 30.03 12.20
C VAL A 327 13.42 28.88 12.02
N MET A 328 13.65 27.73 12.65
CA MET A 328 12.68 26.61 12.64
C MET A 328 11.34 27.02 13.26
N GLY A 329 11.35 27.84 14.31
CA GLY A 329 10.14 28.41 14.91
C GLY A 329 9.37 29.29 13.93
N GLU A 330 10.04 30.26 13.30
CA GLU A 330 9.41 31.14 12.29
C GLU A 330 8.82 30.35 11.12
N VAL A 331 9.52 29.29 10.68
CA VAL A 331 9.04 28.41 9.61
C VAL A 331 7.81 27.61 10.04
N LEU A 332 7.79 27.07 11.26
CA LEU A 332 6.65 26.34 11.79
C LEU A 332 5.42 27.25 11.93
N ASP A 333 5.59 28.47 12.41
CA ASP A 333 4.52 29.46 12.51
C ASP A 333 3.96 29.81 11.12
N PHE A 334 4.84 29.99 10.14
CA PHE A 334 4.45 30.21 8.74
C PHE A 334 3.66 29.03 8.15
N LEU A 335 4.17 27.80 8.31
CA LEU A 335 3.49 26.60 7.81
C LEU A 335 2.13 26.39 8.49
N GLY A 336 2.02 26.71 9.78
CA GLY A 336 0.74 26.67 10.50
C GLY A 336 -0.26 27.70 9.98
N GLN A 337 0.19 28.90 9.61
CA GLN A 337 -0.66 29.90 8.97
C GLN A 337 -1.14 29.41 7.59
N VAL A 338 -0.24 28.87 6.77
CA VAL A 338 -0.56 28.30 5.45
C VAL A 338 -1.56 27.14 5.56
N GLU A 339 -1.35 26.24 6.53
CA GLU A 339 -2.29 25.15 6.81
C GLU A 339 -3.67 25.68 7.21
N GLY A 340 -3.72 26.72 8.06
CA GLY A 340 -4.96 27.38 8.47
C GLY A 340 -5.70 28.02 7.30
N ASP A 341 -4.99 28.76 6.44
CA ASP A 341 -5.55 29.40 5.25
C ASP A 341 -6.09 28.35 4.25
N LEU A 342 -5.36 27.25 4.05
CA LEU A 342 -5.81 26.13 3.22
C LEU A 342 -7.02 25.42 3.83
N ALA A 343 -7.02 25.19 5.15
CA ALA A 343 -8.11 24.51 5.85
C ALA A 343 -9.41 25.31 5.81
N ALA A 344 -9.33 26.64 5.88
CA ALA A 344 -10.47 27.56 5.82
C ALA A 344 -11.19 27.57 4.46
N LEU A 345 -10.56 27.05 3.40
CA LEU A 345 -11.23 26.88 2.12
C LEU A 345 -12.37 25.88 2.28
N PRO A 346 -13.58 26.17 1.73
CA PRO A 346 -14.67 25.21 1.77
C PRO A 346 -14.18 23.89 1.20
N ASP A 347 -14.35 22.81 1.96
CA ASP A 347 -14.22 21.46 1.40
C ASP A 347 -15.15 21.42 0.19
N GLU A 348 -14.62 21.01 -0.96
CA GLU A 348 -15.37 20.92 -2.22
C GLU A 348 -16.82 20.56 -1.91
N GLU A 349 -17.73 21.53 -2.06
CA GLU A 349 -19.12 21.19 -2.23
C GLU A 349 -19.08 20.30 -3.47
N VAL A 350 -19.23 18.99 -3.25
CA VAL A 350 -19.56 18.05 -4.29
C VAL A 350 -20.77 18.67 -4.94
N VAL A 351 -20.57 19.35 -6.08
CA VAL A 351 -21.63 20.01 -6.81
C VAL A 351 -22.65 18.91 -7.05
N ASP A 352 -23.75 18.94 -6.28
CA ASP A 352 -24.73 17.89 -6.31
C ASP A 352 -25.35 17.98 -7.70
N LEU A 353 -24.90 17.10 -8.60
CA LEU A 353 -25.32 17.03 -9.99
C LEU A 353 -26.85 16.85 -10.13
N ARG A 354 -27.57 16.66 -9.02
CA ARG A 354 -29.02 16.79 -8.93
C ARG A 354 -29.56 18.16 -9.37
N TYR A 355 -28.78 19.25 -9.26
CA TYR A 355 -29.24 20.59 -9.66
C TYR A 355 -29.06 20.90 -11.16
N LEU A 356 -28.30 20.09 -11.91
CA LEU A 356 -28.06 20.33 -13.35
C LEU A 356 -29.08 19.65 -14.29
N LYS A 357 -30.12 18.98 -13.76
CA LYS A 357 -31.13 18.28 -14.59
C LYS A 357 -32.48 19.00 -14.75
N LEU A 358 -32.64 20.23 -14.29
CA LEU A 358 -33.91 20.96 -14.40
C LEU A 358 -33.75 22.30 -15.13
N ASN A 359 -33.33 22.26 -16.40
CA ASN A 359 -33.67 23.33 -17.33
C ASN A 359 -33.83 22.78 -18.75
N PRO A 360 -35.01 22.24 -19.10
CA PRO A 360 -35.35 21.95 -20.49
C PRO A 360 -35.74 23.26 -21.17
N GLY A 361 -34.79 23.85 -21.91
CA GLY A 361 -35.08 24.86 -22.93
C GLY A 361 -35.58 24.22 -24.22
#